data_AF-A0A1M6PUD0-F1
#
_entry.id   AF-A0A1M6PUD0-F1
#
_cell.length_a   1.000
_cell.length_b   1.000
_cell.length_c   1.000
_cell.angle_alpha   90.00
_cell.angle_beta   90.00
_cell.angle_gamma   90.00
#
_symmetry.space_group_name_H-M   'P 1'
#
loop_
_entity.id
_entity.type
_entity.pdbx_description
1 polymer ?
#
loop_
_entity_poly.entity_id
_entity_poly.type
_entity_poly.pdbx_seq_one_letter_code
_entity_poly.pdbx_strand_id
1 'polypeptide(L)'
;MRLSIRYENQFQSIELNEEETQEMWVSLSLEGENLEKEKLIQKTFDEKFNKPEYNIWHRETRHLTTPKERFNDDGDEYDTSEPLMKEVADDRIFRKNEIERAYQDDYEGVCKWIRTALGKKQDWADMFIAVRIDGVSIREYASSIGVSENNITQKLKRATKKLQEEYKYRQI
;
A
#
# COMPACT_ATOMS: atom_id res chain seq x y z
N MET A 1 33.71 -30.83 19.68
CA MET A 1 33.73 -30.01 18.44
C MET A 1 33.01 -28.68 18.68
N ARG A 2 33.34 -27.57 17.97
CA ARG A 2 32.49 -26.36 17.91
C ARG A 2 31.79 -26.28 16.55
N LEU A 3 30.47 -26.39 16.52
CA LEU A 3 29.66 -26.34 15.30
C LEU A 3 29.23 -24.91 15.01
N SER A 4 29.48 -24.41 13.81
CA SER A 4 28.99 -23.10 13.35
C SER A 4 27.65 -23.27 12.64
N ILE A 5 26.61 -22.65 13.17
CA ILE A 5 25.26 -22.66 12.62
C ILE A 5 24.92 -21.26 12.16
N ARG A 6 24.38 -21.14 10.95
CA ARG A 6 23.84 -19.88 10.47
C ARG A 6 22.40 -19.72 10.97
N TYR A 7 22.11 -18.59 11.58
CA TYR A 7 20.77 -18.15 11.93
C TYR A 7 20.57 -16.75 11.36
N GLU A 8 19.64 -16.60 10.43
CA GLU A 8 19.41 -15.35 9.68
C GLU A 8 20.71 -14.87 8.97
N ASN A 9 21.25 -13.71 9.37
CA ASN A 9 22.49 -13.14 8.83
C ASN A 9 23.73 -13.38 9.71
N GLN A 10 23.59 -14.08 10.84
CA GLN A 10 24.69 -14.26 11.80
C GLN A 10 25.07 -15.73 11.95
N PHE A 11 26.34 -15.97 12.30
CA PHE A 11 26.81 -17.28 12.71
C PHE A 11 26.80 -17.36 14.23
N GLN A 12 26.11 -18.38 14.74
CA GLN A 12 26.18 -18.79 16.13
C GLN A 12 27.00 -20.06 16.20
N SER A 13 27.58 -20.33 17.36
CA SER A 13 28.39 -21.51 17.55
C SER A 13 27.95 -22.28 18.78
N ILE A 14 27.80 -23.58 18.64
CA ILE A 14 27.43 -24.49 19.73
C ILE A 14 28.62 -25.40 20.01
N GLU A 15 28.94 -25.58 21.28
CA GLU A 15 29.92 -26.57 21.72
C GLU A 15 29.23 -27.93 21.82
N LEU A 16 29.78 -28.92 21.11
CA LEU A 16 29.27 -30.28 21.07
C LEU A 16 30.22 -31.21 21.80
N ASN A 17 29.66 -32.02 22.70
CA ASN A 17 30.32 -33.12 23.36
C ASN A 17 30.57 -34.29 22.39
N GLU A 18 31.35 -35.29 22.80
CA GLU A 18 31.68 -36.44 21.96
C GLU A 18 30.44 -37.26 21.56
N GLU A 19 29.50 -37.45 22.49
CA GLU A 19 28.22 -38.14 22.23
C GLU A 19 27.37 -37.37 21.20
N GLU A 20 27.20 -36.06 21.38
CA GLU A 20 26.44 -35.20 20.48
C GLU A 20 27.08 -35.12 19.08
N THR A 21 28.41 -35.17 19.01
CA THR A 21 29.14 -35.21 17.73
C THR A 21 28.85 -36.52 16.98
N GLN A 22 28.72 -37.65 17.69
CA GLN A 22 28.35 -38.93 17.10
C GLN A 22 26.89 -38.94 16.66
N GLU A 23 25.97 -38.39 17.47
CA GLU A 23 24.56 -38.24 17.08
C GLU A 23 24.41 -37.39 15.81
N MET A 24 25.17 -36.29 15.71
CA MET A 24 25.17 -35.44 14.52
C MET A 24 25.78 -36.13 13.30
N TRP A 25 26.84 -36.91 13.49
CA TRP A 25 27.42 -37.75 12.43
C TRP A 25 26.40 -38.74 11.84
N VAL A 26 25.64 -39.41 12.71
CA VAL A 26 24.56 -40.32 12.32
C VAL A 26 23.41 -39.56 11.65
N SER A 27 23.00 -38.43 12.23
CA SER A 27 21.90 -37.60 11.70
C SER A 27 22.20 -37.03 10.31
N LEU A 28 23.47 -36.75 10.02
CA LEU A 28 23.91 -36.28 8.70
C LEU A 28 24.09 -37.43 7.68
N SER A 29 23.91 -38.68 8.13
CA SER A 29 24.06 -39.92 7.35
C SER A 29 25.46 -40.06 6.74
N LEU A 30 26.49 -39.76 7.53
CA LEU A 30 27.89 -39.88 7.12
C LEU A 30 28.42 -41.28 7.44
N GLU A 31 29.10 -41.92 6.48
CA GLU A 31 29.66 -43.27 6.62
C GLU A 31 31.20 -43.22 6.64
N GLY A 32 31.82 -44.01 7.53
CA GLY A 32 33.27 -44.21 7.62
C GLY A 32 33.95 -43.66 8.88
N GLU A 33 35.01 -44.34 9.34
CA GLU A 33 35.90 -43.83 10.39
C GLU A 33 36.95 -42.88 9.78
N ASN A 34 36.57 -41.61 9.60
CA ASN A 34 37.50 -40.60 9.13
C ASN A 34 38.21 -39.91 10.31
N LEU A 35 39.50 -39.58 10.18
CA LEU A 35 40.24 -38.79 11.19
C LEU A 35 39.81 -37.30 11.20
N GLU A 36 39.09 -36.84 10.17
CA GLU A 36 38.59 -35.48 10.05
C GLU A 36 37.05 -35.38 10.20
N LYS A 37 36.44 -36.18 11.09
CA LYS A 37 34.96 -36.22 11.25
C LYS A 37 34.35 -34.84 11.45
N GLU A 38 34.98 -34.02 12.28
CA GLU A 38 34.50 -32.67 12.61
C GLU A 38 34.42 -31.76 11.38
N LYS A 39 35.45 -31.76 10.53
CA LYS A 39 35.44 -30.95 9.30
C LYS A 39 34.37 -31.41 8.32
N LEU A 40 34.14 -32.72 8.23
CA LEU A 40 33.14 -33.30 7.35
C LEU A 40 31.72 -33.00 7.85
N ILE A 41 31.49 -33.08 9.17
CA ILE A 41 30.24 -32.64 9.81
C ILE A 41 29.96 -31.19 9.48
N GLN A 42 30.93 -30.29 9.69
CA GLN A 42 30.72 -28.87 9.41
C GLN A 42 30.42 -28.62 7.93
N LYS A 43 31.17 -29.23 7.01
CA LYS A 43 30.97 -29.06 5.56
C LYS A 43 29.57 -29.54 5.12
N THR A 44 29.15 -30.70 5.61
CA THR A 44 27.85 -31.28 5.24
C THR A 44 26.69 -30.52 5.88
N PHE A 45 26.88 -30.02 7.11
CA PHE A 45 25.93 -29.11 7.75
C PHE A 45 25.82 -27.77 6.99
N ASP A 46 26.95 -27.23 6.52
CA ASP A 46 26.97 -26.00 5.72
C ASP A 46 26.18 -26.16 4.41
N GLU A 47 26.36 -27.29 3.73
CA GLU A 47 25.67 -27.60 2.48
C GLU A 47 24.18 -27.86 2.67
N LYS A 48 23.80 -28.63 3.70
CA LYS A 48 22.41 -29.01 3.94
C LYS A 48 21.59 -27.91 4.60
N PHE A 49 22.20 -27.07 5.45
CA PHE A 49 21.47 -26.12 6.30
C PHE A 49 21.96 -24.68 6.11
N ASN A 50 23.24 -24.38 6.34
CA ASN A 50 23.68 -22.98 6.38
C ASN A 50 23.56 -22.25 5.02
N LYS A 51 23.82 -22.93 3.90
CA LYS A 51 23.67 -22.35 2.54
C LYS A 51 22.19 -22.15 2.16
N PRO A 52 21.29 -23.15 2.33
CA PRO A 52 19.86 -22.92 2.15
C PRO A 52 19.32 -21.79 3.04
N GLU A 53 19.72 -21.74 4.31
CA GLU A 53 19.29 -20.70 5.24
C GLU A 53 19.77 -19.31 4.79
N TYR A 54 21.02 -19.17 4.33
CA TYR A 54 21.52 -17.95 3.68
C TYR A 54 20.60 -17.52 2.54
N ASN A 55 20.31 -18.45 1.62
CA ASN A 55 19.55 -18.16 0.41
C ASN A 55 18.10 -17.79 0.71
N ILE A 56 17.46 -18.50 1.66
CA ILE A 56 16.10 -18.19 2.11
C ILE A 56 16.08 -16.80 2.74
N TRP A 57 16.95 -16.55 3.73
CA TRP A 57 17.02 -15.25 4.40
C TRP A 57 17.20 -14.10 3.40
N HIS A 58 18.17 -14.19 2.48
CA HIS A 58 18.38 -13.15 1.48
C HIS A 58 17.22 -13.02 0.48
N ARG A 59 16.53 -14.11 0.14
CA ARG A 59 15.34 -14.05 -0.72
C ARG A 59 14.19 -13.34 -0.02
N GLU A 60 13.92 -13.67 1.23
CA GLU A 60 12.80 -13.10 1.99
C GLU A 60 13.08 -11.64 2.41
N THR A 61 14.32 -11.32 2.79
CA THR A 61 14.68 -10.00 3.34
C THR A 61 15.15 -8.98 2.30
N ARG A 62 15.26 -9.35 1.02
CA ARG A 62 15.67 -8.42 -0.06
C ARG A 62 14.78 -7.17 -0.21
N HIS A 63 13.57 -7.22 0.35
CA HIS A 63 12.60 -6.13 0.32
C HIS A 63 12.56 -5.33 1.64
N LEU A 64 13.18 -5.83 2.71
CA LEU A 64 13.25 -5.18 4.02
C LEU A 64 14.40 -4.17 4.10
N THR A 65 14.86 -3.63 2.97
CA THR A 65 15.97 -2.68 2.94
C THR A 65 15.71 -1.55 3.93
N THR A 66 16.64 -1.38 4.86
CA THR A 66 16.73 -0.18 5.71
C THR A 66 16.57 1.07 4.86
N PRO A 67 15.90 2.13 5.36
CA PRO A 67 15.75 3.38 4.63
C PRO A 67 17.09 3.82 4.04
N LYS A 68 17.09 4.15 2.74
CA LYS A 68 18.33 4.54 2.03
C LYS A 68 18.95 5.80 2.62
N GLU A 69 18.12 6.65 3.22
CA GLU A 69 18.52 7.87 3.91
C GLU A 69 18.23 7.70 5.39
N ARG A 70 19.27 7.86 6.21
CA ARG A 70 19.19 7.79 7.67
C ARG A 70 19.31 9.16 8.33
N PHE A 71 19.66 10.19 7.56
CA PHE A 71 19.89 11.53 8.07
C PHE A 71 19.16 12.55 7.21
N ASN A 72 18.58 13.56 7.86
CA ASN A 72 17.96 14.72 7.24
C ASN A 72 19.05 15.62 6.62
N ASP A 73 18.64 16.60 5.81
CA ASP A 73 19.55 17.63 5.27
C ASP A 73 20.30 18.41 6.37
N ASP A 74 19.72 18.49 7.57
CA ASP A 74 20.30 19.13 8.76
C ASP A 74 21.24 18.20 9.57
N GLY A 75 21.37 16.92 9.20
CA GLY A 75 22.23 15.94 9.85
C GLY A 75 21.61 15.18 11.03
N ASP A 76 20.34 15.43 11.34
CA ASP A 76 19.58 14.68 12.35
C ASP A 76 19.19 13.29 11.84
N GLU A 77 19.24 12.27 12.70
CA GLU A 77 18.83 10.90 12.34
C GLU A 77 17.30 10.84 12.14
N TYR A 78 16.86 10.31 10.99
CA TYR A 78 15.44 10.03 10.76
C TYR A 78 14.96 8.96 11.74
N ASP A 79 13.72 9.09 12.22
CA ASP A 79 13.04 7.96 12.84
C ASP A 79 12.90 6.84 11.80
N THR A 80 13.69 5.78 11.95
CA THR A 80 13.74 4.64 11.02
C THR A 80 12.68 3.59 11.31
N SER A 81 11.77 3.84 12.27
CA SER A 81 10.65 2.94 12.56
C SER A 81 9.61 2.90 11.42
N GLU A 82 9.51 3.97 10.61
CA GLU A 82 8.62 4.06 9.47
C GLU A 82 9.40 4.25 8.14
N PRO A 83 8.94 3.63 7.03
CA PRO A 83 9.57 3.81 5.73
C PRO A 83 9.34 5.22 5.16
N LEU A 84 10.28 5.70 4.34
CA LEU A 84 10.10 6.98 3.64
C LEU A 84 8.95 6.88 2.63
N MET A 85 8.24 7.99 2.40
CA MET A 85 7.12 8.04 1.45
C MET A 85 7.49 7.55 0.04
N LYS A 86 8.75 7.76 -0.39
CA LYS A 86 9.28 7.30 -1.69
C LYS A 86 9.58 5.79 -1.75
N GLU A 87 9.64 5.12 -0.62
CA GLU A 87 9.95 3.69 -0.49
C GLU A 87 8.67 2.85 -0.44
N VAL A 88 7.52 3.45 -0.14
CA VAL A 88 6.23 2.78 -0.12
C VAL A 88 5.64 2.71 -1.53
N ALA A 89 5.09 1.54 -1.90
CA ALA A 89 4.54 1.29 -3.23
C ALA A 89 3.32 2.18 -3.56
N ASP A 90 2.53 2.55 -2.55
CA ASP A 90 1.41 3.48 -2.67
C ASP A 90 1.60 4.66 -1.70
N ASP A 91 2.09 5.78 -2.23
CA ASP A 91 2.34 7.00 -1.46
C ASP A 91 1.05 7.74 -1.09
N ARG A 92 -0.09 7.35 -1.69
CA ARG A 92 -1.41 7.94 -1.40
C ARG A 92 -1.82 7.75 0.05
N ILE A 93 -1.30 6.71 0.71
CA ILE A 93 -1.54 6.43 2.14
C ILE A 93 -1.12 7.62 3.00
N PHE A 94 0.02 8.25 2.68
CA PHE A 94 0.52 9.43 3.39
C PHE A 94 -0.18 10.72 2.98
N ARG A 95 -0.69 10.79 1.74
CA ARG A 95 -1.33 11.99 1.17
C ARG A 95 -2.85 12.00 1.24
N LYS A 96 -3.46 11.13 2.05
CA LYS A 96 -4.93 11.00 2.12
C LYS A 96 -5.64 12.35 2.30
N ASN A 97 -5.13 13.21 3.19
CA ASN A 97 -5.72 14.53 3.44
C ASN A 97 -5.57 15.51 2.26
N GLU A 98 -4.45 15.43 1.53
CA GLU A 98 -4.24 16.24 0.32
C GLU A 98 -5.19 15.79 -0.79
N ILE A 99 -5.30 14.48 -0.98
CA ILE A 99 -6.21 13.86 -1.94
C ILE A 99 -7.67 14.25 -1.61
N GLU A 100 -8.07 14.13 -0.35
CA GLU A 100 -9.42 14.49 0.09
C GLU A 100 -9.73 15.98 -0.16
N ARG A 101 -8.79 16.88 0.14
CA ARG A 101 -8.94 18.32 -0.17
C ARG A 101 -9.05 18.57 -1.67
N ALA A 102 -8.21 17.93 -2.48
CA ALA A 102 -8.28 18.06 -3.94
C ALA A 102 -9.64 17.58 -4.48
N TYR A 103 -10.16 16.45 -3.96
CA TYR A 103 -11.51 15.98 -4.31
C TYR A 103 -12.60 16.96 -3.88
N GLN A 104 -12.48 17.58 -2.71
CA GLN A 104 -13.43 18.59 -2.24
C GLN A 104 -13.38 19.84 -3.12
N ASP A 105 -12.19 20.32 -3.47
CA ASP A 105 -11.99 21.48 -4.34
C ASP A 105 -12.56 21.23 -5.74
N ASP A 106 -12.32 20.03 -6.30
CA ASP A 106 -12.90 19.60 -7.58
C ASP A 106 -14.43 19.54 -7.51
N TYR A 107 -14.98 18.94 -6.47
CA TYR A 107 -16.42 18.84 -6.24
C TYR A 107 -17.06 20.23 -6.10
N GLU A 108 -16.48 21.10 -5.28
CA GLU A 108 -16.97 22.47 -5.07
C GLU A 108 -16.87 23.28 -6.38
N GLY A 109 -15.79 23.11 -7.13
CA GLY A 109 -15.59 23.71 -8.44
C GLY A 109 -16.69 23.32 -9.43
N VAL A 110 -17.04 22.02 -9.50
CA VAL A 110 -18.13 21.51 -10.33
C VAL A 110 -19.48 22.07 -9.87
N CYS A 111 -19.77 22.04 -8.57
CA CYS A 111 -21.02 22.56 -8.02
C CYS A 111 -21.19 24.07 -8.29
N LYS A 112 -20.12 24.84 -8.11
CA LYS A 112 -20.09 26.27 -8.39
C LYS A 112 -20.36 26.54 -9.86
N TRP A 113 -19.73 25.79 -10.77
CA TRP A 113 -19.98 25.89 -12.20
C TRP A 113 -21.45 25.57 -12.57
N ILE A 114 -22.04 24.52 -12.00
CA ILE A 114 -23.45 24.18 -12.24
C ILE A 114 -24.37 25.34 -11.81
N ARG A 115 -24.13 25.91 -10.61
CA ARG A 115 -24.91 27.04 -10.08
C ARG A 115 -24.75 28.29 -10.93
N THR A 116 -23.55 28.61 -11.42
CA THR A 116 -23.34 29.77 -12.30
C THR A 116 -23.98 29.56 -13.66
N ALA A 117 -23.84 28.40 -14.28
CA ALA A 117 -24.42 28.08 -15.59
C ALA A 117 -25.96 28.07 -15.57
N LEU A 118 -26.58 27.59 -14.49
CA LEU A 118 -28.04 27.62 -14.33
C LEU A 118 -28.57 28.98 -13.86
N GLY A 119 -27.70 29.84 -13.32
CA GLY A 119 -27.96 31.24 -13.04
C GLY A 119 -29.08 31.44 -12.01
N LYS A 120 -30.20 32.05 -12.40
CA LYS A 120 -31.34 32.32 -11.50
C LYS A 120 -32.12 31.06 -11.07
N LYS A 121 -31.84 29.90 -11.67
CA LYS A 121 -32.56 28.64 -11.40
C LYS A 121 -31.81 27.78 -10.37
N GLN A 122 -31.62 28.31 -9.16
CA GLN A 122 -30.88 27.61 -8.10
C GLN A 122 -31.55 26.28 -7.71
N ASP A 123 -32.89 26.24 -7.64
CA ASP A 123 -33.63 24.98 -7.41
C ASP A 123 -33.31 23.89 -8.44
N TRP A 124 -32.98 24.27 -9.68
CA TRP A 124 -32.61 23.30 -10.73
C TRP A 124 -31.16 22.86 -10.56
N ALA A 125 -30.29 23.74 -10.06
CA ALA A 125 -28.89 23.44 -9.79
C ALA A 125 -28.78 22.48 -8.60
N ASP A 126 -29.44 22.77 -7.48
CA ASP A 126 -29.38 21.93 -6.29
C ASP A 126 -30.01 20.54 -6.56
N MET A 127 -31.09 20.50 -7.36
CA MET A 127 -31.67 19.23 -7.82
C MET A 127 -30.74 18.45 -8.75
N PHE A 128 -30.04 19.14 -9.64
CA PHE A 128 -29.08 18.49 -10.53
C PHE A 128 -27.88 17.94 -9.76
N ILE A 129 -27.35 18.70 -8.79
CA ILE A 129 -26.26 18.27 -7.92
C ILE A 129 -26.68 17.03 -7.14
N ALA A 130 -27.80 17.09 -6.41
CA ALA A 130 -28.26 15.97 -5.59
C ALA A 130 -28.49 14.69 -6.39
N VAL A 131 -29.15 14.77 -7.56
CA VAL A 131 -29.52 13.57 -8.32
C VAL A 131 -28.39 13.06 -9.23
N ARG A 132 -27.60 13.94 -9.83
CA ARG A 132 -26.60 13.56 -10.86
C ARG A 132 -25.16 13.56 -10.36
N ILE A 133 -24.85 14.34 -9.32
CA ILE A 133 -23.50 14.39 -8.73
C ILE A 133 -23.48 13.53 -7.45
N ASP A 134 -24.41 13.75 -6.52
CA ASP A 134 -24.43 13.03 -5.23
C ASP A 134 -25.10 11.65 -5.31
N GLY A 135 -25.78 11.37 -6.43
CA GLY A 135 -26.39 10.06 -6.69
C GLY A 135 -27.68 9.77 -5.94
N VAL A 136 -28.35 10.78 -5.37
CA VAL A 136 -29.65 10.62 -4.72
C VAL A 136 -30.69 10.18 -5.74
N SER A 137 -31.54 9.21 -5.38
CA SER A 137 -32.58 8.76 -6.30
C SER A 137 -33.63 9.86 -6.55
N ILE A 138 -34.20 9.89 -7.77
CA ILE A 138 -35.25 10.87 -8.13
C ILE A 138 -36.43 10.81 -7.15
N ARG A 139 -36.78 9.61 -6.67
CA ARG A 139 -37.89 9.39 -5.72
C ARG A 139 -37.59 9.97 -4.33
N GLU A 140 -36.40 9.73 -3.81
CA GLU A 140 -36.00 10.27 -2.50
C GLU A 140 -35.95 11.79 -2.54
N TYR A 141 -35.38 12.36 -3.61
CA TYR A 141 -35.33 13.81 -3.81
C TYR A 141 -36.73 14.43 -4.04
N ALA A 142 -37.61 13.73 -4.76
CA ALA A 142 -39.01 14.12 -4.92
C ALA A 142 -39.75 14.21 -3.59
N SER A 143 -39.53 13.20 -2.74
CA SER A 143 -40.16 13.10 -1.42
C SER A 143 -39.65 14.19 -0.47
N SER A 144 -38.36 14.53 -0.51
CA SER A 144 -37.79 15.57 0.36
C SER A 144 -38.31 16.98 0.08
N ILE A 145 -38.67 17.28 -1.17
CA ILE A 145 -39.21 18.60 -1.57
C ILE A 145 -40.75 18.56 -1.70
N GLY A 146 -41.38 17.39 -1.60
CA GLY A 146 -42.83 17.22 -1.73
C GLY A 146 -43.35 17.47 -3.16
N VAL A 147 -42.56 17.13 -4.18
CA VAL A 147 -42.90 17.33 -5.61
C VAL A 147 -43.00 15.99 -6.32
N SER A 148 -43.71 15.92 -7.45
CA SER A 148 -43.80 14.68 -8.24
C SER A 148 -42.48 14.32 -8.96
N GLU A 149 -42.20 13.01 -9.07
CA GLU A 149 -41.02 12.48 -9.78
C GLU A 149 -40.93 12.97 -11.24
N ASN A 150 -42.08 13.11 -11.91
CA ASN A 150 -42.14 13.59 -13.29
C ASN A 150 -41.69 15.06 -13.40
N ASN A 151 -42.02 15.90 -12.42
CA ASN A 151 -41.57 17.30 -12.39
C ASN A 151 -40.03 17.39 -12.34
N ILE A 152 -39.42 16.59 -11.46
CA ILE A 152 -37.97 16.51 -11.31
C ILE A 152 -37.32 16.00 -12.60
N THR A 153 -37.87 14.94 -13.19
CA THR A 153 -37.35 14.38 -14.45
C THR A 153 -37.35 15.42 -15.58
N GLN A 154 -38.42 16.20 -15.71
CA GLN A 154 -38.51 17.25 -16.73
C GLN A 154 -37.55 18.42 -16.46
N LYS A 155 -37.44 18.87 -15.21
CA LYS A 155 -36.49 19.92 -14.83
C LYS A 155 -35.05 19.46 -15.06
N LEU A 156 -34.71 18.21 -14.72
CA LEU A 156 -33.39 17.63 -14.96
C LEU A 156 -33.05 17.61 -16.44
N LYS A 157 -33.96 17.15 -17.32
CA LYS A 157 -33.75 17.17 -18.77
C LYS A 157 -33.42 18.58 -19.29
N ARG A 158 -34.14 19.60 -18.81
CA ARG A 158 -33.90 21.00 -19.21
C ARG A 158 -32.57 21.53 -18.66
N ALA A 159 -32.22 21.19 -17.42
CA ALA A 159 -30.93 21.55 -16.82
C ALA A 159 -29.77 20.90 -17.57
N THR A 160 -29.85 19.60 -17.89
CA THR A 160 -28.85 18.87 -18.68
C THR A 160 -28.61 19.54 -20.03
N LYS A 161 -29.69 19.86 -20.77
CA LYS A 161 -29.56 20.50 -22.09
C LYS A 161 -28.81 21.84 -21.99
N LYS A 162 -29.17 22.68 -21.01
CA LYS A 162 -28.50 23.97 -20.80
C LYS A 162 -27.03 23.82 -20.42
N LEU A 163 -26.73 22.91 -19.49
CA LEU A 163 -25.35 22.64 -19.07
C LEU A 163 -24.50 22.10 -20.23
N GLN A 164 -25.08 21.28 -21.11
CA GLN A 164 -24.40 20.80 -22.33
C GLN A 164 -24.10 21.93 -23.33
N GLU A 165 -25.02 22.88 -23.48
CA GLU A 165 -24.81 24.07 -24.33
C GLU A 165 -23.67 24.93 -23.77
N GLU A 166 -23.69 25.25 -22.47
CA GLU A 166 -22.64 26.03 -21.80
C GLU A 166 -21.28 25.32 -21.81
N TYR A 167 -21.25 23.98 -21.67
CA TYR A 167 -20.01 23.21 -21.68
C TYR A 167 -19.27 23.32 -23.02
N LYS A 168 -19.99 23.41 -24.16
CA LYS A 168 -19.37 23.59 -25.48
C LYS A 168 -18.62 24.92 -25.63
N TYR A 169 -19.01 25.93 -24.86
CA TYR A 169 -18.38 27.26 -24.88
C TYR A 169 -17.33 27.44 -23.78
N ARG A 170 -17.07 26.40 -22.99
CA ARG A 170 -16.03 26.45 -21.96
C ARG A 170 -14.67 26.44 -22.65
N GLN A 171 -13.97 27.58 -22.63
CA GLN A 171 -12.54 27.62 -22.96
C GLN A 171 -11.80 26.78 -21.91
N ILE A 172 -11.08 25.75 -22.39
CA ILE A 172 -10.17 24.92 -21.59
C ILE A 172 -8.82 25.64 -21.53
#